data_AF-A0A356QEC3-F1
#
_entry.id   AF-A0A356QEC3-F1
#
_cell.length_a   1.000
_cell.length_b   1.000
_cell.length_c   1.000
_cell.angle_alpha   90.00
_cell.angle_beta   90.00
_cell.angle_gamma   90.00
#
_symmetry.space_group_name_H-M   'P 1'
#
loop_
_entity.id
_entity.type
_entity.pdbx_description
1 polymer ?
#
loop_
_entity_poly.entity_id
_entity_poly.type
_entity_poly.pdbx_seq_one_letter_code
_entity_poly.pdbx_strand_id
1 'polypeptide(L)'
;CYDVEFPELGRLLADQDMDILFVPFWVDTKNGYLRVRHCAQARAIENECYVVICGSVGNLPSIENLDIQYAQSAVFTPSDFAFPHDAVLAETTPNTEMIIFSDLDLTRLTVVRAEGSVTNLKDRRKDLFDLRWRDWSLKSGSRQED
;
A
#
# COMPACT_ATOMS: atom_id res chain seq x y z
N CYS A 1 6.30 -6.54 1.88
CA CYS A 1 5.42 -7.06 0.82
C CYS A 1 4.10 -7.57 1.36
N TYR A 2 4.10 -8.58 2.24
CA TYR A 2 2.88 -9.31 2.61
C TYR A 2 1.82 -8.45 3.33
N ASP A 3 2.23 -7.44 4.10
CA ASP A 3 1.30 -6.61 4.88
C ASP A 3 0.27 -5.86 4.02
N VAL A 4 0.64 -5.42 2.80
CA VAL A 4 -0.29 -4.68 1.93
C VAL A 4 -1.46 -5.55 1.47
N GLU A 5 -1.28 -6.87 1.47
CA GLU A 5 -2.30 -7.83 1.09
C GLU A 5 -3.49 -7.80 2.07
N PHE A 6 -3.27 -7.32 3.29
CA PHE A 6 -4.26 -7.17 4.35
C PHE A 6 -4.75 -5.72 4.42
N PRO A 7 -6.07 -5.47 4.29
CA PRO A 7 -6.61 -4.11 4.31
C PRO A 7 -6.53 -3.43 5.69
N GLU A 8 -6.45 -4.19 6.78
CA GLU A 8 -6.59 -3.69 8.15
C GLU A 8 -5.51 -2.67 8.50
N LEU A 9 -4.24 -2.96 8.19
CA LEU A 9 -3.15 -2.06 8.53
C LEU A 9 -3.26 -0.75 7.74
N GLY A 10 -3.48 -0.83 6.43
CA GLY A 10 -3.68 0.35 5.58
C GLY A 10 -4.86 1.20 6.07
N ARG A 11 -5.94 0.55 6.52
CA ARG A 11 -7.12 1.23 7.06
C ARG A 11 -6.82 1.96 8.37
N LEU A 12 -6.11 1.32 9.31
CA LEU A 12 -5.73 1.95 10.58
C LEU A 12 -4.79 3.14 10.39
N LEU A 13 -3.90 3.07 9.39
CA LEU A 13 -3.03 4.18 9.01
C LEU A 13 -3.82 5.32 8.35
N ALA A 14 -4.82 5.00 7.53
CA ALA A 14 -5.72 6.00 6.94
C ALA A 14 -6.53 6.76 8.00
N ASP A 15 -6.94 6.08 9.08
CA ASP A 15 -7.56 6.71 10.25
C ASP A 15 -6.61 7.65 11.03
N GLN A 16 -5.30 7.59 10.74
CA GLN A 16 -4.27 8.47 11.27
C GLN A 16 -3.80 9.50 10.21
N ASP A 17 -4.69 9.83 9.25
CA ASP A 17 -4.46 10.82 8.20
C ASP A 17 -3.25 10.51 7.29
N MET A 18 -2.99 9.22 7.02
CA MET A 18 -1.93 8.81 6.10
C MET A 18 -2.19 9.32 4.66
N ASP A 19 -1.24 10.07 4.12
CA ASP A 19 -1.28 10.53 2.73
C ASP A 19 -0.54 9.61 1.75
N ILE A 20 0.53 8.96 2.21
CA ILE A 20 1.38 8.10 1.37
C ILE A 20 1.69 6.80 2.10
N LEU A 21 1.42 5.67 1.45
CA LEU A 21 1.82 4.33 1.90
C LEU A 21 3.00 3.82 1.05
N PHE A 22 4.14 3.57 1.69
CA PHE A 22 5.27 2.91 1.04
C PHE A 22 5.19 1.39 1.25
N VAL A 23 5.34 0.64 0.16
CA VAL A 23 5.21 -0.81 0.13
C VAL A 23 6.45 -1.41 -0.56
N PRO A 24 7.56 -1.55 0.17
CA PRO A 24 8.69 -2.32 -0.33
C PRO A 24 8.28 -3.80 -0.47
N PHE A 25 8.67 -4.42 -1.58
CA PHE A 25 8.34 -5.80 -1.85
C PHE A 25 9.46 -6.62 -2.46
N TRP A 26 9.34 -7.92 -2.26
CA TRP A 26 10.22 -8.93 -2.82
C TRP A 26 9.37 -10.15 -3.11
N VAL A 27 9.38 -10.58 -4.37
CA VAL A 27 8.64 -11.75 -4.86
C VAL A 27 9.38 -12.38 -6.04
N ASP A 28 9.27 -13.70 -6.16
CA ASP A 28 10.04 -14.44 -7.18
C ASP A 28 9.24 -14.64 -8.47
N THR A 29 7.91 -14.42 -8.41
CA THR A 29 6.99 -14.71 -9.50
C THR A 29 6.11 -13.52 -9.84
N LYS A 30 5.68 -13.47 -11.10
CA LYS A 30 4.66 -12.52 -11.56
C LYS A 30 3.36 -12.63 -10.75
N ASN A 31 2.98 -13.83 -10.30
CA ASN A 31 1.78 -14.03 -9.48
C ASN A 31 1.93 -13.36 -8.10
N GLY A 32 3.09 -13.50 -7.46
CA GLY A 32 3.40 -12.79 -6.21
C GLY A 32 3.34 -11.27 -6.40
N TYR A 33 3.93 -10.79 -7.50
CA TYR A 33 3.89 -9.37 -7.86
C TYR A 33 2.47 -8.86 -8.06
N LEU A 34 1.64 -9.56 -8.84
CA LEU A 34 0.27 -9.14 -9.12
C LEU A 34 -0.56 -9.04 -7.84
N ARG A 35 -0.33 -9.92 -6.86
CA ARG A 35 -0.98 -9.84 -5.55
C ARG A 35 -0.60 -8.58 -4.80
N VAL A 36 0.70 -8.28 -4.70
CA VAL A 36 1.19 -7.02 -4.10
C VAL A 36 0.60 -5.81 -4.83
N ARG A 37 0.68 -5.80 -6.16
CA ARG A 37 0.17 -4.72 -7.02
C ARG A 37 -1.30 -4.44 -6.77
N HIS A 38 -2.15 -5.46 -6.91
CA HIS A 38 -3.59 -5.28 -6.83
C HIS A 38 -4.04 -4.87 -5.44
N CYS A 39 -3.43 -5.45 -4.39
CA CYS A 39 -3.71 -5.03 -3.03
C CYS A 39 -3.25 -3.59 -2.78
N ALA A 40 -2.06 -3.19 -3.26
CA ALA A 40 -1.58 -1.82 -3.16
C ALA A 40 -2.48 -0.80 -3.90
N GLN A 41 -2.93 -1.12 -5.12
CA GLN A 41 -3.92 -0.31 -5.83
C GLN A 41 -5.23 -0.20 -5.04
N ALA A 42 -5.72 -1.31 -4.48
CA ALA A 42 -6.90 -1.28 -3.63
C ALA A 42 -6.69 -0.38 -2.40
N ARG A 43 -5.51 -0.38 -1.75
CA ARG A 43 -5.20 0.52 -0.64
C ARG A 43 -5.23 1.99 -1.06
N ALA A 44 -4.74 2.33 -2.25
CA ALA A 44 -4.75 3.71 -2.76
C ALA A 44 -6.18 4.24 -2.93
N ILE A 45 -7.05 3.40 -3.49
CA ILE A 45 -8.45 3.73 -3.75
C ILE A 45 -9.25 3.79 -2.45
N GLU A 46 -9.27 2.71 -1.68
CA GLU A 46 -10.18 2.60 -0.53
C GLU A 46 -9.83 3.52 0.64
N ASN A 47 -8.55 3.95 0.73
CA ASN A 47 -8.04 4.86 1.75
C ASN A 47 -7.73 6.26 1.19
N GLU A 48 -8.06 6.51 -0.08
CA GLU A 48 -7.90 7.81 -0.73
C GLU A 48 -6.52 8.42 -0.47
N CYS A 49 -5.47 7.64 -0.77
CA CYS A 49 -4.07 8.00 -0.52
C CYS A 49 -3.19 7.60 -1.72
N TYR A 50 -1.96 8.09 -1.77
CA TYR A 50 -0.96 7.56 -2.70
C TYR A 50 -0.34 6.28 -2.15
N VAL A 51 -0.05 5.32 -3.02
CA VAL A 51 0.68 4.10 -2.65
C VAL A 51 1.87 3.90 -3.56
N VAL A 52 3.06 3.74 -2.99
CA VAL A 52 4.31 3.56 -3.71
C VAL A 52 4.81 2.15 -3.50
N ILE A 53 4.79 1.32 -4.56
CA ILE A 53 5.40 -0.01 -4.51
C ILE A 53 6.81 0.06 -5.11
N CYS A 54 7.78 -0.53 -4.41
CA CYS A 54 9.14 -0.66 -4.90
C CYS A 54 9.66 -2.07 -4.65
N GLY A 55 10.11 -2.73 -5.71
CA GLY A 55 10.62 -4.10 -5.62
C GLY A 55 12.00 -4.25 -6.24
N SER A 56 12.71 -5.27 -5.79
CA SER A 56 14.02 -5.63 -6.33
C SER A 56 13.89 -6.46 -7.61
N VAL A 57 14.85 -6.32 -8.51
CA VAL A 57 14.93 -7.04 -9.80
C VAL A 57 16.28 -7.74 -9.91
N GLY A 58 16.35 -8.77 -10.74
CA GLY A 58 17.59 -9.51 -11.03
C GLY A 58 17.69 -10.84 -10.29
N ASN A 59 18.92 -11.34 -10.17
CA ASN A 59 19.25 -12.61 -9.53
C ASN A 59 20.55 -12.53 -8.73
N LEU A 60 20.64 -13.33 -7.67
CA LEU A 60 21.82 -13.48 -6.83
C LEU A 60 22.16 -14.98 -6.71
N PRO A 61 22.80 -15.58 -7.75
CA PRO A 61 22.96 -17.02 -7.89
C PRO A 61 23.87 -17.68 -6.84
N SER A 62 24.58 -16.89 -6.04
CA SER A 62 25.45 -17.37 -4.96
C SER A 62 24.74 -17.53 -3.61
N ILE A 63 23.45 -17.19 -3.51
CA ILE A 63 22.67 -17.23 -2.27
C ILE A 63 21.44 -18.11 -2.49
N GLU A 64 21.30 -19.14 -1.66
CA GLU A 64 20.12 -20.02 -1.66
C GLU A 64 18.83 -19.21 -1.41
N ASN A 65 17.78 -19.47 -2.19
CA ASN A 65 16.50 -18.74 -2.20
C ASN A 65 16.56 -17.31 -2.77
N LEU A 66 17.61 -16.96 -3.53
CA LEU A 66 17.77 -15.65 -4.18
C LEU A 66 17.87 -15.74 -5.72
N ASP A 67 17.26 -16.78 -6.29
CA ASP A 67 17.49 -17.18 -7.67
C ASP A 67 16.91 -16.21 -8.70
N ILE A 68 15.68 -15.73 -8.55
CA ILE A 68 15.02 -14.83 -9.50
C ILE A 68 14.06 -13.90 -8.75
N GLN A 69 14.08 -12.62 -9.09
CA GLN A 69 13.16 -11.63 -8.56
C GLN A 69 12.30 -11.06 -9.70
N TYR A 70 11.01 -10.89 -9.43
CA TYR A 70 10.08 -10.19 -10.32
C TYR A 70 9.64 -8.89 -9.67
N ALA A 71 9.85 -7.77 -10.34
CA ALA A 71 9.30 -6.50 -9.90
C ALA A 71 8.96 -5.56 -11.07
N GLN A 72 7.96 -4.74 -10.80
CA GLN A 72 7.61 -3.57 -11.58
C GLN A 72 7.11 -2.53 -10.59
N SER A 73 7.97 -1.57 -10.27
CA SER A 73 7.70 -0.52 -9.29
C SER A 73 6.71 0.50 -9.87
N ALA A 74 5.86 1.07 -9.02
CA ALA A 74 4.78 1.94 -9.47
C ALA A 74 4.30 2.86 -8.35
N VAL A 75 3.64 3.93 -8.77
CA VAL A 75 2.91 4.86 -7.90
C VAL A 75 1.43 4.79 -8.26
N PHE A 76 0.61 4.43 -7.29
CA PHE A 76 -0.84 4.36 -7.42
C PHE A 76 -1.52 5.55 -6.76
N THR A 77 -2.70 5.88 -7.26
CA THR A 77 -3.50 7.01 -6.83
C THR A 77 -4.88 6.56 -6.37
N PRO A 78 -5.66 7.44 -5.73
CA PRO A 78 -7.11 7.28 -5.71
C PRO A 78 -7.67 7.19 -7.15
N SER A 79 -8.88 6.65 -7.28
CA SER A 79 -9.58 6.53 -8.55
C SER A 79 -10.78 7.50 -8.57
N ASP A 80 -10.50 8.74 -8.95
CA ASP A 80 -11.49 9.81 -9.11
C ASP A 80 -11.05 10.71 -10.28
N PHE A 81 -11.90 11.63 -10.73
CA PHE A 81 -11.69 12.50 -11.88
C PHE A 81 -10.39 13.32 -11.82
N ALA A 82 -9.94 13.69 -10.62
CA ALA A 82 -8.69 14.44 -10.43
C ALA A 82 -7.41 13.59 -10.60
N PHE A 83 -7.53 12.29 -10.83
CA PHE A 83 -6.43 11.33 -10.91
C PHE A 83 -6.38 10.62 -12.27
N PRO A 84 -5.26 9.94 -12.60
CA PRO A 84 -5.16 9.17 -13.83
C PRO A 84 -6.28 8.13 -13.97
N HIS A 85 -6.75 7.92 -15.20
CA HIS A 85 -7.86 7.01 -15.51
C HIS A 85 -7.66 5.59 -14.94
N ASP A 86 -6.44 5.06 -15.02
CA ASP A 86 -6.13 3.71 -14.57
C ASP A 86 -5.66 3.64 -13.11
N ALA A 87 -5.73 4.76 -12.36
CA ALA A 87 -5.22 4.91 -11.00
C ALA A 87 -3.72 4.56 -10.84
N VAL A 88 -2.95 4.68 -11.94
CA VAL A 88 -1.50 4.51 -12.00
C VAL A 88 -0.89 5.84 -12.44
N LEU A 89 -0.10 6.47 -11.57
CA LEU A 89 0.56 7.73 -11.86
C LEU A 89 1.89 7.53 -12.59
N ALA A 90 2.65 6.51 -12.17
CA ALA A 90 3.93 6.16 -12.77
C ALA A 90 4.19 4.67 -12.61
N GLU A 91 4.94 4.08 -13.52
CA GLU A 91 5.27 2.66 -13.52
C GLU A 91 6.59 2.40 -14.26
N THR A 92 7.40 1.47 -13.76
CA THR A 92 8.65 1.04 -14.41
C THR A 92 8.38 0.05 -15.55
N THR A 93 9.41 -0.16 -16.38
CA THR A 93 9.52 -1.39 -17.17
C THR A 93 9.70 -2.59 -16.22
N PRO A 94 8.98 -3.71 -16.39
CA PRO A 94 9.19 -4.91 -15.59
C PRO A 94 10.65 -5.41 -15.63
N ASN A 95 11.16 -5.86 -14.49
CA ASN A 95 12.46 -6.53 -14.33
C ASN A 95 13.66 -5.73 -14.86
N THR A 96 13.56 -4.40 -14.87
CA THR A 96 14.63 -3.50 -15.30
C THR A 96 15.11 -2.67 -14.11
N GLU A 97 16.42 -2.65 -13.88
CA GLU A 97 17.01 -1.78 -12.85
C GLU A 97 16.90 -0.33 -13.31
N MET A 98 16.16 0.49 -12.55
CA MET A 98 15.95 1.90 -12.88
C MET A 98 15.43 2.70 -11.69
N ILE A 99 15.47 4.02 -11.84
CA ILE A 99 14.85 4.99 -10.92
C ILE A 99 13.61 5.57 -11.61
N ILE A 100 12.51 5.73 -10.86
CA ILE A 100 11.34 6.48 -11.31
C ILE A 100 11.15 7.73 -10.46
N PHE A 101 10.70 8.80 -11.10
CA PHE A 101 10.33 10.06 -10.45
C PHE A 101 8.84 10.28 -10.65
N SER A 102 8.17 10.79 -9.62
CA SER A 102 6.75 11.10 -9.66
C SER A 102 6.46 12.25 -8.71
N ASP A 103 5.78 13.28 -9.21
CA ASP A 103 5.36 14.43 -8.42
C ASP A 103 3.97 14.15 -7.82
N LEU A 104 3.91 14.13 -6.49
CA LEU A 104 2.67 13.85 -5.76
C LEU A 104 2.03 15.17 -5.30
N ASP A 105 0.82 15.42 -5.78
CA ASP A 105 0.01 16.56 -5.34
C ASP A 105 -0.87 16.13 -4.17
N LEU A 106 -0.46 16.49 -2.95
CA LEU A 106 -1.20 16.16 -1.73
C LEU A 106 -2.49 16.98 -1.60
N THR A 107 -2.58 18.14 -2.25
CA THR A 107 -3.80 18.95 -2.24
C THR A 107 -4.94 18.21 -2.93
N ARG A 108 -4.65 17.38 -3.94
CA ARG A 108 -5.66 16.50 -4.55
C ARG A 108 -6.23 15.47 -3.58
N LEU A 109 -5.44 14.96 -2.64
CA LEU A 109 -5.95 14.06 -1.59
C LEU A 109 -6.92 14.79 -0.68
N THR A 110 -6.60 16.04 -0.30
CA THR A 110 -7.51 16.88 0.49
C THR A 110 -8.83 17.09 -0.24
N VAL A 111 -8.78 17.43 -1.54
CA VAL A 111 -9.97 17.67 -2.36
C VAL A 111 -10.80 16.40 -2.52
N VAL A 112 -10.21 15.25 -2.87
CA VAL A 112 -11.00 14.02 -3.09
C VAL A 112 -11.65 13.53 -1.80
N ARG A 113 -10.94 13.60 -0.66
CA ARG A 113 -11.52 13.24 0.65
C ARG A 113 -12.65 14.19 1.03
N ALA A 114 -12.64 15.43 0.57
CA ALA A 114 -13.65 16.44 0.88
C ALA A 114 -14.87 16.37 -0.07
N GLU A 115 -14.61 16.40 -1.37
CA GLU A 115 -15.53 16.72 -2.46
C GLU A 115 -15.44 15.73 -3.64
N GLY A 116 -14.77 14.59 -3.45
CA GLY A 116 -14.66 13.55 -4.47
C GLY A 116 -16.04 13.07 -4.94
N SER A 117 -16.07 12.55 -6.17
CA SER A 117 -17.27 11.91 -6.73
C SER A 117 -17.71 10.70 -5.91
N VAL A 118 -16.75 10.04 -5.28
CA VAL A 118 -16.94 8.96 -4.30
C VAL A 118 -16.04 9.27 -3.10
N THR A 119 -16.57 9.12 -1.88
CA THR A 119 -15.82 9.37 -0.64
C THR A 119 -15.67 8.10 0.20
N ASN A 120 -14.82 7.16 -0.23
CA ASN A 120 -14.69 5.81 0.34
C ASN A 120 -14.43 5.80 1.85
N LEU A 121 -13.57 6.68 2.37
CA LEU A 121 -13.28 6.74 3.80
C LEU A 121 -14.44 7.29 4.63
N LYS A 122 -15.24 8.20 4.07
CA LYS A 122 -16.40 8.79 4.75
C LYS A 122 -17.58 7.83 4.76
N ASP A 123 -17.84 7.17 3.64
CA ASP A 123 -19.04 6.34 3.42
C ASP A 123 -18.93 4.91 3.98
N ARG A 124 -17.81 4.58 4.63
CA ARG A 124 -17.60 3.26 5.25
C ARG A 124 -18.63 2.96 6.35
N ARG A 125 -19.07 1.71 6.37
CA ARG A 125 -20.10 1.19 7.30
C ARG A 125 -19.54 0.83 8.68
N LYS A 126 -19.19 1.85 9.47
CA LYS A 126 -18.71 1.69 10.87
C LYS A 126 -19.77 1.07 11.80
N ASP A 127 -21.02 1.04 11.37
CA ASP A 127 -22.13 0.37 12.07
C ASP A 127 -22.09 -1.16 11.91
N LEU A 128 -21.46 -1.68 10.85
CA LEU A 128 -21.33 -3.12 10.60
C LEU A 128 -20.04 -3.71 11.18
N PHE A 129 -18.94 -2.97 11.07
CA PHE A 129 -17.62 -3.42 11.50
C PHE A 129 -16.77 -2.23 11.95
N ASP A 130 -16.03 -2.43 13.04
CA ASP A 130 -15.09 -1.44 13.57
C ASP A 130 -13.72 -2.10 13.78
N LEU A 131 -12.68 -1.43 13.30
CA LEU A 131 -11.31 -1.92 13.33
C LEU A 131 -10.52 -1.14 14.37
N ARG A 132 -9.97 -1.86 15.37
CA ARG A 132 -9.19 -1.25 16.45
C ARG A 132 -7.91 -2.01 16.70
N TRP A 133 -6.86 -1.27 17.06
CA TRP A 133 -5.69 -1.86 17.70
C TRP A 133 -6.12 -2.59 18.96
N ARG A 134 -5.65 -3.83 19.14
CA ARG A 134 -5.85 -4.50 20.43
C ARG A 134 -4.82 -3.94 21.40
N ASP A 135 -5.24 -3.70 22.63
CA ASP A 135 -4.32 -3.36 23.70
C ASP A 135 -3.59 -4.64 24.16
N TRP A 136 -2.29 -4.71 23.91
CA TRP A 136 -1.44 -5.83 24.33
C TRP A 136 -0.79 -5.62 25.70
N SER A 137 -1.00 -4.47 26.36
CA SER A 137 -0.43 -4.19 27.69
C SER A 137 -0.86 -5.19 28.76
N LEU A 138 -2.04 -5.80 28.60
CA LEU A 138 -2.57 -6.83 29.51
C LEU A 138 -1.95 -8.23 29.30
N LYS A 139 -1.21 -8.47 28.20
CA LYS A 139 -0.55 -9.77 27.93
C LYS A 139 0.91 -9.81 28.34
N SER A 140 1.56 -8.66 28.54
CA SER A 140 2.84 -8.59 29.25
C SER A 140 2.57 -8.69 30.75
N GLY A 141 2.19 -9.89 31.21
CA GLY A 141 2.07 -10.17 32.63
C GLY A 141 3.35 -9.76 33.35
N SER A 142 3.19 -8.88 34.32
CA SER A 142 4.14 -8.65 35.40
C SER A 142 4.63 -10.00 35.93
N ARG A 143 5.92 -10.30 35.75
CA ARG A 143 6.63 -11.11 36.75
C ARG A 143 6.68 -10.24 37.99
N GLN A 144 5.74 -10.44 38.91
CA GLN A 144 6.00 -10.14 40.31
C GLN A 144 7.10 -11.11 40.73
N GLU A 145 8.30 -10.58 40.88
CA GLU A 145 9.38 -11.25 41.59
C GLU A 145 9.05 -11.10 43.09
N ASP A 146 8.80 -12.25 43.75
CA ASP A 146 8.86 -12.40 45.20
C ASP A 146 10.33 -12.53 45.66
#